data_AF-A0A5S9LZV5-F1
#
_entry.id   AF-A0A5S9LZV5-F1
#
_cell.length_a   1.000
_cell.length_b   1.000
_cell.length_c   1.000
_cell.angle_alpha   90.00
_cell.angle_beta   90.00
_cell.angle_gamma   90.00
#
_symmetry.space_group_name_H-M   'P 1'
#
loop_
_entity.id
_entity.type
_entity.pdbx_description
1 polymer ?
#
loop_
_entity_poly.entity_id
_entity_poly.type
_entity_poly.pdbx_seq_one_letter_code
_entity_poly.pdbx_strand_id
1 'polypeptide(L)'
;MWESKFSKEGLTFDDVLLVPAKSEVLPRDVDLSVELTSTLKLNIPIISAGMDTVTESQMAIAMARQGGLGIIHKNMSIEQQAEQVDKVKRSERGVITNPFFLTPEHQVFDAEHLMGKYRISGVPIVNNEQDQKLVGIITNRDLRFISDYSMKISDVMTKEELVTASVGTTLEEAEKILQQYKIEKLPF
;
A
#
# COMPACT_ATOMS: atom_id res chain seq x y z
N MET A 1 -40.42 -23.71 -24.60
CA MET A 1 -39.69 -22.42 -24.64
C MET A 1 -40.62 -21.22 -24.80
N TRP A 2 -41.64 -21.27 -25.68
CA TRP A 2 -42.66 -20.20 -25.79
C TRP A 2 -43.62 -20.16 -24.58
N GLU A 3 -44.10 -21.32 -24.13
CA GLU A 3 -45.05 -21.42 -23.02
C GLU A 3 -44.51 -20.95 -21.67
N SER A 4 -43.20 -21.00 -21.46
CA SER A 4 -42.52 -20.60 -20.21
C SER A 4 -41.89 -19.21 -20.29
N LYS A 5 -42.24 -18.38 -21.28
CA LYS A 5 -41.59 -17.08 -21.53
C LYS A 5 -41.86 -16.06 -20.43
N PHE A 6 -43.02 -16.13 -19.78
CA PHE A 6 -43.47 -15.19 -18.76
C PHE A 6 -43.72 -15.84 -17.39
N SER A 7 -43.17 -17.03 -17.16
CA SER A 7 -43.43 -17.79 -15.93
C SER A 7 -42.53 -17.42 -14.75
N LYS A 8 -41.53 -16.56 -14.95
CA LYS A 8 -40.59 -16.15 -13.91
C LYS A 8 -41.01 -14.80 -13.34
N GLU A 9 -40.93 -14.70 -12.02
CA GLU A 9 -41.04 -13.45 -11.27
C GLU A 9 -39.64 -13.05 -10.81
N GLY A 10 -39.38 -11.74 -10.78
CA GLY A 10 -38.15 -11.15 -10.27
C GLY A 10 -38.51 -10.08 -9.25
N LEU A 11 -37.77 -10.04 -8.15
CA LEU A 11 -37.92 -9.05 -7.09
C LEU A 11 -36.66 -8.16 -7.07
N THR A 12 -36.85 -6.87 -6.84
CA THR A 12 -35.77 -5.91 -6.55
C THR A 12 -35.80 -5.49 -5.08
N PHE A 13 -34.88 -4.62 -4.66
CA PHE A 13 -34.73 -4.19 -3.27
C PHE A 13 -36.00 -3.57 -2.68
N ASP A 14 -36.70 -2.73 -3.46
CA ASP A 14 -37.89 -2.01 -2.99
C ASP A 14 -39.16 -2.88 -2.92
N ASP A 15 -39.11 -4.10 -3.47
CA ASP A 15 -40.25 -5.04 -3.44
C ASP A 15 -40.34 -5.79 -2.10
N VAL A 16 -39.31 -5.73 -1.25
CA VAL A 16 -39.19 -6.56 -0.05
C VAL A 16 -38.72 -5.77 1.18
N LEU A 17 -39.09 -6.27 2.35
CA LEU A 17 -38.59 -5.80 3.64
C LEU A 17 -38.12 -6.99 4.48
N LEU A 18 -37.11 -6.77 5.33
CA LEU A 18 -36.66 -7.77 6.30
C LEU A 18 -37.61 -7.78 7.50
N VAL A 19 -38.10 -8.97 7.86
CA VAL A 19 -38.96 -9.14 9.05
C VAL A 19 -38.08 -9.18 10.31
N PRO A 20 -38.31 -8.30 11.31
CA PRO A 20 -37.56 -8.35 12.56
C PRO A 20 -37.73 -9.69 13.28
N ALA A 21 -36.66 -10.20 13.88
CA ALA A 21 -36.65 -11.41 14.70
C ALA A 21 -36.09 -11.13 16.10
N LYS A 22 -36.28 -12.07 17.03
CA LYS A 22 -35.67 -11.99 18.36
C LYS A 22 -34.14 -11.93 18.21
N SER A 23 -33.51 -10.93 18.82
CA SER A 23 -32.06 -10.77 18.87
C SER A 23 -31.58 -10.65 20.31
N GLU A 24 -30.46 -11.29 20.61
CA GLU A 24 -29.72 -11.14 21.88
C GLU A 24 -28.37 -10.44 21.68
N VAL A 25 -28.04 -10.07 20.42
CA VAL A 25 -26.81 -9.36 20.05
C VAL A 25 -27.08 -7.87 19.86
N LEU A 26 -26.18 -7.03 20.36
CA LEU A 26 -26.22 -5.59 20.12
C LEU A 26 -25.58 -5.27 18.77
N PRO A 27 -26.05 -4.24 18.03
CA PRO A 27 -25.53 -3.92 16.70
C PRO A 27 -24.01 -3.71 16.62
N ARG A 28 -23.38 -3.16 17.66
CA ARG A 28 -21.92 -2.94 17.73
C ARG A 28 -21.10 -4.22 17.88
N ASP A 29 -21.73 -5.30 18.31
CA ASP A 29 -21.09 -6.59 18.62
C ASP A 29 -21.27 -7.59 17.45
N VAL A 30 -21.88 -7.15 16.34
CA VAL A 30 -22.06 -7.95 15.12
C VAL A 30 -20.76 -7.99 14.32
N ASP A 31 -20.32 -9.18 13.95
CA ASP A 31 -19.20 -9.37 13.02
C ASP A 31 -19.69 -9.17 11.57
N LEU A 32 -19.08 -8.22 10.87
CA LEU A 32 -19.36 -7.92 9.46
C LEU A 32 -18.36 -8.61 8.51
N SER A 33 -17.40 -9.37 9.05
CA SER A 33 -16.36 -9.97 8.24
C SER A 33 -16.92 -11.04 7.31
N VAL A 34 -16.36 -11.11 6.10
CA VAL A 34 -16.80 -12.04 5.05
C VAL A 34 -15.59 -12.63 4.35
N GLU A 35 -15.66 -13.93 4.05
CA GLU A 35 -14.68 -14.61 3.22
C GLU A 35 -15.16 -14.57 1.77
N LEU A 36 -14.45 -13.81 0.92
CA LEU A 36 -14.78 -13.67 -0.49
C LEU A 36 -14.21 -14.85 -1.30
N THR A 37 -13.01 -15.30 -0.93
CA THR A 37 -12.33 -16.50 -1.45
C THR A 37 -11.54 -17.14 -0.32
N SER A 38 -11.03 -18.36 -0.54
CA SER A 38 -10.19 -19.07 0.44
C SER A 38 -8.90 -18.34 0.88
N THR A 39 -8.54 -17.26 0.17
CA THR A 39 -7.34 -16.45 0.45
C THR A 39 -7.67 -14.99 0.72
N LEU A 40 -8.95 -14.59 0.70
CA LEU A 40 -9.38 -13.20 0.76
C LEU A 40 -10.52 -13.03 1.76
N LYS A 41 -10.18 -12.57 2.96
CA LYS A 41 -11.11 -12.14 3.99
C LYS A 41 -11.23 -10.61 4.00
N LEU A 42 -12.45 -10.11 4.03
CA LEU A 42 -12.77 -8.70 4.27
C LEU A 42 -13.29 -8.53 5.69
N ASN A 43 -12.97 -7.41 6.33
CA ASN A 43 -13.53 -7.07 7.64
C ASN A 43 -14.91 -6.40 7.52
N ILE A 44 -15.23 -5.85 6.33
CA ILE A 44 -16.56 -5.36 5.97
C ILE A 44 -16.94 -5.85 4.57
N PRO A 45 -18.23 -6.12 4.28
CA PRO A 45 -18.66 -6.70 3.01
C PRO A 45 -18.88 -5.61 1.94
N ILE A 46 -17.89 -4.71 1.75
CA ILE A 46 -17.98 -3.59 0.82
C ILE A 46 -16.82 -3.64 -0.19
N ILE A 47 -17.18 -3.55 -1.47
CA ILE A 47 -16.25 -3.53 -2.60
C ILE A 47 -16.54 -2.29 -3.46
N SER A 48 -15.53 -1.46 -3.74
CA SER A 48 -15.70 -0.33 -4.65
C SER A 48 -15.63 -0.79 -6.12
N ALA A 49 -16.49 -0.21 -6.95
CA ALA A 49 -16.63 -0.60 -8.35
C ALA A 49 -15.38 -0.26 -9.18
N GLY A 50 -15.05 -1.13 -10.14
CA GLY A 50 -13.95 -0.97 -11.10
C GLY A 50 -14.23 0.03 -12.21
N MET A 51 -14.61 1.25 -11.84
CA MET A 51 -14.94 2.36 -12.75
C MET A 51 -13.88 3.47 -12.63
N ASP A 52 -13.57 4.13 -13.73
CA ASP A 52 -12.57 5.22 -13.80
C ASP A 52 -12.92 6.41 -12.90
N THR A 53 -14.20 6.68 -12.75
CA THR A 53 -14.75 7.72 -11.88
C THR A 53 -14.85 7.32 -10.41
N VAL A 54 -14.51 6.07 -10.06
CA VAL A 54 -14.70 5.53 -8.69
C VAL A 54 -13.38 5.08 -8.08
N THR A 55 -12.63 4.18 -8.74
CA THR A 55 -11.55 3.45 -8.07
C THR A 55 -10.23 3.45 -8.83
N GLU A 56 -9.32 4.30 -8.36
CA GLU A 56 -7.87 4.18 -8.57
C GLU A 56 -7.16 3.85 -7.25
N SER A 57 -5.81 3.91 -7.20
CA SER A 57 -5.01 3.54 -6.02
C SER A 57 -5.44 4.24 -4.74
N GLN A 58 -5.80 5.52 -4.79
CA GLN A 58 -6.21 6.27 -3.59
C GLN A 58 -7.47 5.69 -2.95
N MET A 59 -8.51 5.41 -3.76
CA MET A 59 -9.74 4.79 -3.29
C MET A 59 -9.49 3.36 -2.82
N ALA A 60 -8.69 2.57 -3.56
CA ALA A 60 -8.39 1.20 -3.17
C ALA A 60 -7.63 1.11 -1.83
N ILE A 61 -6.69 2.03 -1.58
CA ILE A 61 -6.01 2.15 -0.28
C ILE A 61 -7.00 2.52 0.82
N ALA A 62 -7.88 3.50 0.58
CA ALA A 62 -8.88 3.93 1.55
C ALA A 62 -9.87 2.79 1.89
N MET A 63 -10.36 2.07 0.89
CA MET A 63 -11.24 0.91 1.05
C MET A 63 -10.57 -0.18 1.88
N ALA A 64 -9.31 -0.51 1.58
CA ALA A 64 -8.56 -1.52 2.33
C ALA A 64 -8.36 -1.12 3.80
N ARG A 65 -8.08 0.17 4.08
CA ARG A 65 -7.96 0.70 5.45
C ARG A 65 -9.26 0.62 6.25
N GLN A 66 -10.41 0.75 5.59
CA GLN A 66 -11.71 0.55 6.21
C GLN A 66 -12.09 -0.94 6.33
N GLY A 67 -11.26 -1.85 5.81
CA GLY A 67 -11.48 -3.30 5.87
C GLY A 67 -12.23 -3.90 4.69
N GLY A 68 -12.48 -3.11 3.64
CA GLY A 68 -13.12 -3.55 2.39
C GLY A 68 -12.11 -3.81 1.27
N LEU A 69 -12.59 -3.81 0.02
CA LEU A 69 -11.77 -4.03 -1.17
C LEU A 69 -12.02 -2.95 -2.22
N GLY A 70 -10.96 -2.49 -2.90
CA GLY A 70 -11.08 -1.64 -4.07
C GLY A 70 -10.62 -2.34 -5.34
N ILE A 71 -11.44 -2.27 -6.40
CA ILE A 71 -11.11 -2.82 -7.72
C ILE A 71 -10.62 -1.70 -8.64
N ILE A 72 -9.36 -1.74 -9.05
CA ILE A 72 -8.82 -0.75 -10.00
C ILE A 72 -9.48 -0.96 -11.37
N HIS A 73 -10.01 0.11 -11.95
CA HIS A 73 -10.63 0.06 -13.27
C HIS A 73 -9.62 -0.29 -14.39
N LYS A 74 -10.12 -0.65 -15.57
CA LYS A 74 -9.31 -1.07 -16.74
C LYS A 74 -9.24 -0.04 -17.87
N ASN A 75 -9.69 1.18 -17.63
CA ASN A 75 -9.69 2.27 -18.62
C ASN A 75 -8.34 3.00 -18.64
N MET A 76 -7.26 2.23 -18.77
CA MET A 76 -5.86 2.70 -18.80
C MET A 76 -4.99 1.59 -19.44
N SER A 77 -3.72 1.86 -19.69
CA SER A 77 -2.81 0.82 -20.20
C SER A 77 -2.55 -0.27 -19.16
N ILE A 78 -2.03 -1.41 -19.60
CA ILE A 78 -1.68 -2.54 -18.72
C ILE A 78 -0.64 -2.09 -17.69
N GLU A 79 0.34 -1.31 -18.12
CA GLU A 79 1.43 -0.78 -17.29
C GLU A 79 0.90 0.20 -16.24
N GLN A 80 -0.02 1.09 -16.63
CA GLN A 80 -0.65 2.03 -15.71
C GLN A 80 -1.47 1.31 -14.64
N GLN A 81 -2.24 0.28 -15.04
CA GLN A 81 -3.02 -0.50 -14.08
C GLN A 81 -2.13 -1.26 -13.11
N ALA A 82 -1.04 -1.86 -13.61
CA ALA A 82 -0.04 -2.54 -12.77
C ALA A 82 0.60 -1.56 -11.77
N GLU A 83 0.91 -0.33 -12.19
CA GLU A 83 1.45 0.71 -11.31
C GLU A 83 0.45 1.10 -10.19
N GLN A 84 -0.84 1.23 -10.51
CA GLN A 84 -1.88 1.49 -9.51
C GLN A 84 -1.95 0.37 -8.46
N VAL A 85 -1.88 -0.89 -8.90
CA VAL A 85 -1.84 -2.05 -8.00
C VAL A 85 -0.58 -2.04 -7.13
N ASP A 86 0.59 -1.78 -7.70
CA ASP A 86 1.85 -1.72 -6.94
C ASP A 86 1.82 -0.64 -5.85
N LYS A 87 1.27 0.54 -6.15
CA LYS A 87 1.04 1.61 -5.16
C LYS A 87 0.18 1.13 -3.99
N VAL A 88 -0.94 0.45 -4.25
CA VAL A 88 -1.82 -0.09 -3.20
C VAL A 88 -1.08 -1.13 -2.35
N LYS A 89 -0.38 -2.08 -2.98
CA LYS A 89 0.32 -3.17 -2.27
C LYS A 89 1.54 -2.71 -1.46
N ARG A 90 2.04 -1.50 -1.70
CA ARG A 90 3.17 -0.89 -0.98
C ARG A 90 2.76 0.14 0.06
N SER A 91 1.50 0.59 0.07
CA SER A 91 1.04 1.67 0.95
C SER A 91 1.24 1.41 2.44
N GLU A 92 1.18 0.15 2.90
CA GLU A 92 1.28 -0.22 4.33
C GLU A 92 2.09 -1.50 4.54
N ARG A 93 3.26 -1.62 3.89
CA ARG A 93 4.21 -2.65 4.29
C ARG A 93 5.06 -2.12 5.45
N GLY A 94 4.84 -2.65 6.64
CA GLY A 94 5.75 -2.42 7.76
C GLY A 94 7.12 -3.10 7.60
N VAL A 95 7.22 -4.12 6.73
CA VAL A 95 8.50 -4.73 6.29
C VAL A 95 8.54 -4.78 4.76
N ILE A 96 9.53 -4.13 4.15
CA ILE A 96 9.68 -4.06 2.70
C ILE A 96 10.60 -5.21 2.24
N THR A 97 10.01 -6.28 1.69
CA THR A 97 10.75 -7.48 1.20
C THR A 97 11.46 -7.30 -0.15
N ASN A 98 11.17 -6.23 -0.88
CA ASN A 98 11.89 -5.84 -2.09
C ASN A 98 12.00 -4.30 -2.15
N PRO A 99 12.92 -3.72 -1.37
CA PRO A 99 13.07 -2.28 -1.30
C PRO A 99 13.60 -1.75 -2.62
N PHE A 100 13.03 -0.64 -3.07
CA PHE A 100 13.69 0.15 -4.10
C PHE A 100 14.99 0.66 -3.50
N PHE A 101 16.07 0.55 -4.23
CA PHE A 101 17.35 1.13 -3.86
C PHE A 101 17.85 1.99 -5.01
N LEU A 102 18.72 2.93 -4.68
CA LEU A 102 19.49 3.68 -5.66
C LEU A 102 20.97 3.46 -5.36
N THR A 103 21.82 3.81 -6.32
CA THR A 103 23.28 3.82 -6.13
C THR A 103 23.78 5.24 -5.90
N PRO A 104 24.98 5.44 -5.33
CA PRO A 104 25.56 6.78 -5.12
C PRO A 104 25.69 7.61 -6.40
N GLU A 105 25.72 6.95 -7.57
CA GLU A 105 25.85 7.59 -8.87
C GLU A 105 24.53 8.14 -9.45
N HIS A 106 23.39 7.73 -8.89
CA HIS A 106 22.08 8.25 -9.28
C HIS A 106 21.93 9.73 -8.86
N GLN A 107 21.00 10.42 -9.50
CA GLN A 107 20.70 11.81 -9.18
C GLN A 107 19.67 11.90 -8.06
N VAL A 108 19.68 13.03 -7.35
CA VAL A 108 18.65 13.33 -6.33
C VAL A 108 17.24 13.30 -6.94
N PHE A 109 17.10 13.65 -8.22
CA PHE A 109 15.85 13.52 -8.98
C PHE A 109 15.25 12.11 -8.93
N ASP A 110 16.07 11.05 -9.04
CA ASP A 110 15.60 9.67 -9.01
C ASP A 110 14.99 9.33 -7.63
N ALA A 111 15.61 9.86 -6.57
CA ALA A 111 15.13 9.69 -5.21
C ALA A 111 13.79 10.42 -4.99
N GLU A 112 13.67 11.66 -5.46
CA GLU A 112 12.41 12.41 -5.41
C GLU A 112 11.30 11.68 -6.17
N HIS A 113 11.60 11.19 -7.38
CA HIS A 113 10.64 10.47 -8.20
C HIS A 113 10.10 9.23 -7.47
N LEU A 114 10.98 8.42 -6.87
CA LEU A 114 10.58 7.24 -6.10
C LEU A 114 9.75 7.61 -4.86
N MET A 115 10.19 8.62 -4.11
CA MET A 115 9.47 9.10 -2.92
C MET A 115 8.07 9.62 -3.26
N GLY A 116 7.94 10.41 -4.33
CA GLY A 116 6.66 10.91 -4.82
C GLY A 116 5.75 9.82 -5.37
N LYS A 117 6.31 8.90 -6.18
CA LYS A 117 5.57 7.80 -6.82
C LYS A 117 4.96 6.83 -5.80
N TYR A 118 5.73 6.45 -4.77
CA TYR A 118 5.31 5.46 -3.79
C TYR A 118 4.87 6.05 -2.44
N ARG A 119 4.90 7.39 -2.29
CA ARG A 119 4.62 8.10 -1.03
C ARG A 119 5.45 7.58 0.15
N ILE A 120 6.71 7.24 -0.10
CA ILE A 120 7.68 6.83 0.91
C ILE A 120 8.56 8.02 1.29
N SER A 121 9.04 8.06 2.53
CA SER A 121 9.82 9.19 3.06
C SER A 121 11.34 8.98 3.05
N GLY A 122 11.83 7.87 2.52
CA GLY A 122 13.25 7.62 2.36
C GLY A 122 13.56 6.44 1.44
N VAL A 123 14.74 6.47 0.85
CA VAL A 123 15.25 5.51 -0.13
C VAL A 123 16.61 5.00 0.34
N PRO A 124 16.79 3.67 0.51
CA PRO A 124 18.09 3.09 0.83
C PRO A 124 19.05 3.20 -0.35
N ILE A 125 20.32 3.48 -0.06
CA ILE A 125 21.38 3.60 -1.06
C ILE A 125 22.33 2.42 -0.91
N VAL A 126 22.56 1.70 -2.00
CA VAL A 126 23.46 0.54 -2.06
C VAL A 126 24.68 0.82 -2.93
N ASN A 127 25.81 0.16 -2.64
CA ASN A 127 27.06 0.39 -3.35
C ASN A 127 26.93 0.21 -4.88
N ASN A 128 26.26 -0.85 -5.32
CA ASN A 128 25.99 -1.20 -6.70
C ASN A 128 24.81 -2.20 -6.77
N GLU A 129 24.32 -2.46 -7.99
CA GLU A 129 23.16 -3.36 -8.20
C GLU A 129 23.45 -4.84 -7.94
N GLN A 130 24.73 -5.25 -7.95
CA GLN A 130 25.17 -6.64 -7.86
C GLN A 130 25.36 -7.10 -6.41
N ASP A 131 26.12 -6.34 -5.63
CA ASP A 131 26.45 -6.63 -4.24
C ASP A 131 25.34 -6.16 -3.28
N GLN A 132 24.57 -5.13 -3.67
CA GLN A 132 23.47 -4.53 -2.90
C GLN A 132 23.81 -4.23 -1.44
N LYS A 133 25.07 -3.87 -1.17
CA LYS A 133 25.50 -3.52 0.19
C LYS A 133 25.01 -2.12 0.53
N LEU A 134 24.22 -1.99 1.58
CA LEU A 134 23.77 -0.69 2.09
C LEU A 134 24.96 0.20 2.46
N VAL A 135 25.02 1.39 1.86
CA VAL A 135 26.06 2.41 2.08
C VAL A 135 25.50 3.74 2.57
N GLY A 136 24.18 3.90 2.53
CA GLY A 136 23.54 5.16 2.89
C GLY A 136 22.02 5.09 2.90
N ILE A 137 21.40 6.20 3.33
CA ILE A 137 19.98 6.46 3.13
C ILE A 137 19.81 7.93 2.75
N ILE A 138 18.83 8.20 1.89
CA ILE A 138 18.35 9.56 1.61
C ILE A 138 16.88 9.66 2.03
N THR A 139 16.52 10.74 2.72
CA THR A 139 15.19 10.95 3.28
C THR A 139 14.57 12.26 2.80
N ASN A 140 13.26 12.42 3.01
CA ASN A 140 12.56 13.68 2.80
C ASN A 140 13.16 14.85 3.59
N ARG A 141 13.88 14.57 4.70
CA ARG A 141 14.55 15.62 5.48
C ARG A 141 15.78 16.14 4.75
N ASP A 142 16.53 15.25 4.12
CA ASP A 142 17.74 15.59 3.37
C ASP A 142 17.38 16.42 2.13
N LEU A 143 16.30 16.03 1.42
CA LEU A 143 15.79 16.77 0.27
C LEU A 143 15.42 18.23 0.55
N ARG A 144 15.00 18.57 1.78
CA ARG A 144 14.61 19.95 2.14
C ARG A 144 15.76 20.95 2.06
N PHE A 145 17.00 20.48 2.15
CA PHE A 145 18.20 21.32 2.12
C PHE A 145 18.88 21.35 0.75
N ILE A 146 18.33 20.64 -0.24
CA ILE A 146 18.88 20.51 -1.58
C ILE A 146 18.06 21.40 -2.52
N SER A 147 18.74 22.29 -3.26
CA SER A 147 18.12 23.13 -4.28
C SER A 147 18.35 22.63 -5.70
N ASP A 148 19.40 21.85 -5.93
CA ASP A 148 19.77 21.30 -7.23
C ASP A 148 19.60 19.78 -7.23
N TYR A 149 18.61 19.28 -7.96
CA TYR A 149 18.29 17.84 -8.01
C TYR A 149 19.12 17.06 -9.04
N SER A 150 19.98 17.74 -9.79
CA SER A 150 20.93 17.11 -10.72
C SER A 150 22.19 16.58 -10.01
N MET A 151 22.39 16.96 -8.75
CA MET A 151 23.49 16.47 -7.91
C MET A 151 23.43 14.95 -7.72
N LYS A 152 24.60 14.35 -7.50
CA LYS A 152 24.70 12.92 -7.19
C LYS A 152 24.26 12.65 -5.76
N ILE A 153 23.62 11.50 -5.55
CA ILE A 153 23.22 11.04 -4.21
C ILE A 153 24.43 10.87 -3.28
N SER A 154 25.61 10.51 -3.82
CA SER A 154 26.86 10.39 -3.08
C SER A 154 27.22 11.62 -2.24
N ASP A 155 26.78 12.80 -2.67
CA ASP A 155 27.19 14.09 -2.10
C ASP A 155 26.22 14.55 -1.01
N VAL A 156 25.02 13.98 -0.96
CA VAL A 156 23.92 14.43 -0.09
C VAL A 156 23.38 13.34 0.84
N MET A 157 23.70 12.07 0.60
CA MET A 157 23.21 10.97 1.42
C MET A 157 23.83 10.94 2.83
N THR A 158 23.08 10.42 3.79
CA THR A 158 23.61 10.14 5.13
C THR A 158 24.41 8.83 5.10
N LYS A 159 25.69 8.87 5.50
CA LYS A 159 26.65 7.75 5.43
C LYS A 159 27.04 7.16 6.79
N GLU A 160 26.91 7.94 7.86
CA GLU A 160 27.42 7.60 9.19
C GLU A 160 26.28 7.27 10.16
N GLU A 161 26.56 6.39 11.12
CA GLU A 161 25.62 5.95 12.19
C GLU A 161 24.28 5.37 11.70
N LEU A 162 24.30 4.67 10.57
CA LEU A 162 23.13 3.90 10.10
C LEU A 162 22.84 2.77 11.08
N VAL A 163 21.75 2.92 11.83
CA VAL A 163 21.18 1.83 12.62
C VAL A 163 20.48 0.88 11.64
N THR A 164 20.94 -0.37 11.58
CA THR A 164 20.34 -1.43 10.76
C THR A 164 19.79 -2.54 11.65
N ALA A 165 18.90 -3.35 11.10
CA ALA A 165 18.38 -4.54 11.75
C ALA A 165 18.67 -5.79 10.92
N SER A 166 18.61 -6.97 11.55
CA SER A 166 18.88 -8.23 10.84
C SER A 166 17.68 -8.64 9.98
N VAL A 167 17.95 -9.36 8.88
CA VAL A 167 16.90 -9.96 8.05
C VAL A 167 16.02 -10.88 8.91
N GLY A 168 14.71 -10.67 8.87
CA GLY A 168 13.74 -11.41 9.67
C GLY A 168 13.31 -10.72 10.98
N THR A 169 13.80 -9.51 11.25
CA THR A 169 13.32 -8.68 12.37
C THR A 169 11.80 -8.46 12.27
N THR A 170 11.08 -8.73 13.35
CA THR A 170 9.63 -8.56 13.40
C THR A 170 9.23 -7.09 13.49
N LEU A 171 7.97 -6.76 13.19
CA LEU A 171 7.47 -5.39 13.32
C LEU A 171 7.60 -4.85 14.75
N GLU A 172 7.35 -5.69 15.76
CA GLU A 172 7.44 -5.31 17.18
C GLU A 172 8.89 -5.03 17.61
N GLU A 173 9.85 -5.82 17.12
CA GLU A 173 11.27 -5.58 17.38
C GLU A 173 11.77 -4.33 16.64
N ALA A 174 11.36 -4.16 15.37
CA ALA A 174 11.68 -2.97 14.59
C ALA A 174 11.13 -1.71 15.28
N GLU A 175 9.90 -1.73 15.79
CA GLU A 175 9.31 -0.61 16.52
C GLU A 175 10.13 -0.23 17.75
N LYS A 176 10.58 -1.21 18.54
CA LYS A 176 11.45 -0.97 19.71
C LYS A 176 12.78 -0.32 19.33
N ILE A 177 13.41 -0.80 18.25
CA ILE A 177 14.69 -0.24 17.75
C ILE A 177 14.46 1.20 17.26
N LEU A 178 13.42 1.44 16.46
CA LEU A 178 13.06 2.78 15.97
C LEU A 178 12.84 3.77 17.14
N GLN A 179 12.12 3.35 18.18
CA GLN A 179 11.87 4.16 19.38
C GLN A 179 13.16 4.42 20.18
N GLN A 180 13.99 3.39 20.39
CA GLN A 180 15.23 3.48 21.16
C GLN A 180 16.21 4.47 20.52
N TYR A 181 16.39 4.39 19.22
CA TYR A 181 17.33 5.24 18.47
C TYR A 181 16.70 6.53 17.95
N LYS A 182 15.38 6.74 18.15
CA LYS A 182 14.61 7.91 17.69
C LYS A 182 14.75 8.17 16.19
N ILE A 183 14.69 7.11 15.41
CA ILE A 183 14.80 7.12 13.95
C ILE A 183 13.48 6.69 13.31
N GLU A 184 13.20 7.16 12.09
CA GLU A 184 11.96 6.85 11.36
C GLU A 184 12.09 5.68 10.37
N LYS A 185 13.32 5.24 10.09
CA LYS A 185 13.64 4.21 9.10
C LYS A 185 14.68 3.25 9.66
N LEU A 186 14.47 1.96 9.41
CA LEU A 186 15.36 0.89 9.84
C LEU A 186 15.66 -0.02 8.64
N PRO A 187 16.79 0.19 7.96
CA PRO A 187 17.24 -0.70 6.90
C PRO A 187 17.61 -2.09 7.44
N PHE A 188 17.47 -3.12 6.60
CA PHE A 188 17.90 -4.49 6.88
C PHE A 188 19.03 -4.89 5.93
#